data_AF-A0A1W2FEQ4-F1
#
_entry.id   AF-A0A1W2FEQ4-F1
#
_cell.length_a   1.000
_cell.length_b   1.000
_cell.length_c   1.000
_cell.angle_alpha   90.00
_cell.angle_beta   90.00
_cell.angle_gamma   90.00
#
_symmetry.space_group_name_H-M   'P 1'
#
loop_
_entity.id
_entity.type
_entity.pdbx_description
1 polymer ?
#
loop_
_entity_poly.entity_id
_entity_poly.type
_entity_poly.pdbx_seq_one_letter_code
_entity_poly.pdbx_strand_id
1 'polypeptide(L)' 'MIADFVTLARNVPVLHLHYDGRQEPHRPSDLARLRTDGLIVYDAGNTRPPCR' A
#
# COMPACT_ATOMS: atom_id res chain seq x y z
N MET A 1 -2.56 -4.36 -2.25
CA MET A 1 -3.42 -4.52 -1.06
C MET A 1 -4.30 -3.29 -0.90
N ILE A 2 -5.58 -3.45 -0.55
CA ILE A 2 -6.52 -2.32 -0.48
C ILE A 2 -6.19 -1.34 0.66
N ALA A 3 -5.67 -1.84 1.79
CA ALA A 3 -5.32 -1.00 2.94
C ALA A 3 -4.19 0.00 2.63
N ASP A 4 -3.18 -0.42 1.87
CA ASP A 4 -2.12 0.47 1.39
C ASP A 4 -2.71 1.62 0.56
N PHE A 5 -3.63 1.30 -0.36
CA PHE A 5 -4.25 2.29 -1.23
C PHE A 5 -5.08 3.30 -0.45
N VAL A 6 -5.91 2.82 0.47
CA VAL A 6 -6.77 3.69 1.31
C VAL A 6 -5.91 4.61 2.17
N THR A 7 -4.83 4.08 2.75
CA THR A 7 -3.93 4.87 3.61
C THR A 7 -3.13 5.87 2.79
N LEU A 8 -2.46 5.44 1.72
CA LEU A 8 -1.53 6.27 0.95
C LEU A 8 -2.23 7.21 -0.03
N ALA A 9 -3.24 6.73 -0.77
CA ALA A 9 -3.88 7.49 -1.84
C ALA A 9 -5.12 8.27 -1.38
N ARG A 10 -5.73 7.87 -0.25
CA ARG A 10 -6.91 8.55 0.32
C ARG A 10 -6.66 9.20 1.67
N ASN A 11 -5.49 9.01 2.28
CA ASN A 11 -5.15 9.53 3.61
C ASN A 11 -6.15 9.12 4.69
N VAL A 12 -6.75 7.93 4.56
CA VAL A 12 -7.71 7.38 5.54
C VAL A 12 -7.01 6.30 6.37
N PRO A 13 -6.97 6.44 7.70
CA PRO A 13 -6.42 5.41 8.58
C PRO A 13 -7.21 4.10 8.48
N VAL A 14 -6.50 2.97 8.42
CA VAL A 14 -7.09 1.61 8.43
C VAL A 14 -6.63 0.88 9.69
N LEU A 15 -7.55 0.16 10.33
CA LEU A 15 -7.27 -0.73 11.46
C LEU A 15 -7.54 -2.19 11.05
N HIS A 16 -6.59 -3.07 11.35
CA HIS A 16 -6.77 -4.51 11.20
C HIS A 16 -7.45 -5.06 12.44
N LEU A 17 -8.45 -5.92 12.26
CA LEU A 17 -9.08 -6.65 13.34
C LEU A 17 -8.43 -8.03 13.47
N HIS A 18 -7.89 -8.32 14.64
CA HIS A 18 -7.28 -9.60 14.97
C HIS A 18 -8.36 -10.56 15.50
N TYR A 19 -8.07 -11.86 15.48
CA TYR A 19 -9.02 -12.90 15.90
C TYR A 19 -9.45 -12.78 17.38
N ASP A 20 -8.64 -12.12 18.21
CA ASP A 20 -8.90 -11.86 19.63
C ASP A 20 -9.65 -10.54 19.87
N GLY A 21 -10.09 -9.87 18.80
CA GLY A 21 -10.81 -8.60 18.86
C GLY A 21 -9.93 -7.36 18.98
N ARG A 22 -8.60 -7.52 19.09
CA ARG A 22 -7.68 -6.37 19.09
C ARG A 22 -7.66 -5.69 17.73
N GLN A 23 -7.46 -4.38 17.75
CA GLN A 23 -7.28 -3.58 16.55
C GLN A 23 -5.84 -3.08 16.47
N GLU A 24 -5.22 -3.23 15.29
CA GLU A 24 -3.86 -2.77 15.03
C GLU A 24 -3.84 -1.79 13.85
N PRO A 25 -3.15 -0.63 13.95
CA PRO A 25 -2.99 0.27 12.82
C PRO A 25 -2.32 -0.41 11.64
N HIS A 26 -2.86 -0.20 10.45
CA HIS A 26 -2.20 -0.65 9.23
C HIS A 26 -0.89 0.12 9.03
N ARG A 27 0.22 -0.62 8.95
CA ARG A 27 1.48 -0.13 8.41
C ARG A 27 1.52 -0.44 6.91
N PRO A 28 1.59 0.58 6.03
CA PRO A 28 1.74 0.34 4.61
C PRO A 28 2.96 -0.52 4.30
N SER A 29 2.89 -1.31 3.24
CA SER A 29 4.03 -2.07 2.74
C SER A 29 5.19 -1.14 2.37
N ASP A 30 6.42 -1.48 2.77
CA ASP A 30 7.62 -0.75 2.37
C ASP A 30 7.87 -0.78 0.85
N LEU A 31 7.18 -1.67 0.11
CA LEU A 31 7.23 -1.75 -1.36
C LEU A 31 6.17 -0.89 -2.06
N ALA A 32 5.19 -0.34 -1.32
CA ALA A 32 4.13 0.46 -1.89
C ALA A 32 4.58 1.92 -2.09
N ARG A 33 4.41 2.45 -3.30
CA ARG A 33 4.66 3.86 -3.62
C ARG A 33 3.43 4.51 -4.23
N LEU A 34 3.08 5.69 -3.73
CA LEU A 34 2.09 6.56 -4.35
C LEU A 34 2.67 7.22 -5.60
N ARG A 35 1.94 7.11 -6.72
CA ARG A 35 2.25 7.80 -7.97
C ARG A 35 1.47 9.11 -8.06
N THR A 36 1.94 10.02 -8.90
CA THR A 36 1.36 11.36 -9.10
C THR A 36 -0.07 11.35 -9.63
N ASP A 37 -0.54 10.23 -10.20
CA ASP A 37 -1.92 10.04 -10.66
C ASP A 37 -2.86 9.50 -9.57
N GLY A 38 -2.38 9.38 -8.33
CA GLY A 38 -3.19 8.93 -7.20
C GLY A 38 -3.39 7.41 -7.15
N LEU A 39 -2.65 6.64 -7.94
CA LEU A 39 -2.60 5.19 -7.85
C LEU A 39 -1.35 4.74 -7.08
N ILE A 40 -1.39 3.52 -6.54
CA ILE A 40 -0.23 2.90 -5.91
C ILE A 40 0.42 1.88 -6.86
N VAL A 41 1.74 1.81 -6.82
CA VAL A 41 2.54 0.77 -7.47
C VAL A 41 3.34 0.02 -6.41
N TYR A 42 3.70 -1.23 -6.72
CA TYR A 42 4.53 -2.05 -5.85
C TYR A 42 5.89 -2.32 -6.51
N ASP A 43 6.97 -2.01 -5.79
CA ASP A 43 8.33 -2.32 -6.22
C ASP A 43 8.65 -3.80 -5.98
N ALA A 44 8.03 -4.70 -6.71
CA ALA A 44 8.23 -6.14 -6.59
C ALA A 44 9.30 -6.68 -7.56
N GLY A 45 10.30 -5.87 -7.92
CA GLY A 45 11.41 -6.28 -8.80
C GLY A 45 11.03 -6.54 -10.26
N ASN A 46 9.77 -6.37 -10.67
CA ASN A 46 9.35 -6.46 -12.07
C ASN A 46 9.59 -5.15 -12.82
N THR A 47 10.82 -4.63 -12.73
CA THR A 47 11.25 -3.53 -13.58
C THR A 47 11.34 -4.03 -15.01
N ARG A 48 10.42 -3.56 -15.87
CA ARG A 48 10.54 -3.74 -17.31
C ARG A 48 11.94 -3.25 -17.73
N PRO A 49 12.77 -4.07 -18.40
CA PRO A 49 14.07 -3.62 -18.86
C PRO A 49 13.90 -2.43 -19.81
N PRO A 50 14.85 -1.48 -19.83
CA PRO A 50 14.77 -0.33 -20.73
C PRO A 50 14.62 -0.83 -22.18
N CYS A 51 13.68 -0.24 -22.93
CA CYS A 51 13.64 -0.44 -24.38
C CYS A 51 14.94 0.12 -24.96
N ARG A 52 15.76 -0.74 -25.57
CA ARG A 52 16.83 -0.33 -26.49
C ARG A 52 16.25 0.07 -27.83
#